data_AF-A0A1E1LFR0-F1
#
_entry.id   AF-A0A1E1LFR0-F1
#
_cell.length_a   1.000
_cell.length_b   1.000
_cell.length_c   1.000
_cell.angle_alpha   90.00
_cell.angle_beta   90.00
_cell.angle_gamma   90.00
#
_symmetry.space_group_name_H-M   'P 1'
#
loop_
_entity.id
_entity.type
_entity.pdbx_description
1 polymer ?
#
loop_
_entity_poly.entity_id
_entity_poly.type
_entity_poly.pdbx_seq_one_letter_code
_entity_poly.pdbx_strand_id
1 'polypeptide(L)'
;MVGNIGPIPGMYFDEEKGKYFKIQASGAGPASSAYSSNDVKRRELRAKKEGEAARVRERQRCRIKRSTILQKGLAGGLLQREYGRAGFEPGGVVARGLVRAGHLTIGYDEADSVGTGVFTISHRPEIGPSTINIGYCSKVRSDFPYTFMDVRVDLEDDHPSSQNFFFRVKRISTEHIPCDPTNITSVSVHEPSQVRATTYLSQSELGAIRINAVSEVQTSGWFGDTHRQSITVAIDPGDSRGTGVSIFSSTPAPPVSDLLFAFGTSRGVSATSKARLDTCYVTARPPPGLRDDLFAVEILSDSPNTLLSGGRRGILNLTDLRAAIPPWDNDTITHPSSITHIRQIDANRIIVCGLQSSLCQYDLRFRKEDSKPAKWSLHQAHARNRNPSLSIVQYPDYHNTASHQAGFDIDLDSGIVAAAQEADDYHPSVQLFSLKTGHRFDSPHAFGFEFRDETDWLVKCLRFARDSDSGRKSLYVGQRRLIQRYAWGDHDWKEESYGGDSRANAGESSSQK
;
A
#
# COMPACT_ATOMS: atom_id res chain seq x y z
N MET A 1 33.21 27.35 12.96
CA MET A 1 34.16 26.23 12.97
C MET A 1 34.05 25.55 14.33
N VAL A 2 33.25 24.50 14.44
CA VAL A 2 33.16 23.72 15.69
C VAL A 2 34.26 22.69 15.61
N GLY A 3 35.24 22.78 16.52
CA GLY A 3 36.38 21.87 16.57
C GLY A 3 35.92 20.43 16.74
N ASN A 4 36.65 19.50 16.14
CA ASN A 4 36.37 18.07 16.18
C ASN A 4 36.56 17.56 17.62
N ILE A 5 35.49 17.53 18.42
CA ILE A 5 35.56 17.15 19.83
C ILE A 5 35.46 15.62 19.92
N GLY A 6 36.55 14.97 20.35
CA GLY A 6 36.64 13.52 20.42
C GLY A 6 35.68 12.89 21.44
N PRO A 7 35.38 11.58 21.32
CA PRO A 7 34.52 10.88 22.26
C PRO A 7 35.17 10.79 23.65
N ILE A 8 34.44 11.20 24.69
CA ILE A 8 34.85 11.07 26.09
C ILE A 8 34.21 9.78 26.66
N PRO A 9 34.99 8.83 27.22
CA PRO A 9 34.45 7.59 27.77
C PRO A 9 33.36 7.83 28.82
N GLY A 10 32.18 7.20 28.64
CA GLY A 10 31.05 7.31 29.57
C GLY A 10 30.16 8.56 29.41
N MET A 11 30.46 9.41 28.42
CA MET A 11 29.69 10.62 28.10
C MET A 11 29.27 10.60 26.63
N TYR A 12 28.05 11.04 26.33
CA TYR A 12 27.50 11.24 24.98
C TYR A 12 27.46 12.72 24.64
N PHE A 13 27.98 13.12 23.48
CA PHE A 13 27.90 14.50 23.00
C PHE A 13 26.60 14.70 22.23
N ASP A 14 25.75 15.61 22.71
CA ASP A 14 24.51 16.01 22.06
C ASP A 14 24.78 17.24 21.17
N GLU A 15 24.74 17.05 19.85
CA GLU A 15 25.07 18.09 18.86
C GLU A 15 24.08 19.26 18.87
N GLU A 16 22.81 19.03 19.23
CA GLU A 16 21.79 20.09 19.30
C GLU A 16 22.02 20.99 20.51
N LYS A 17 22.48 20.41 21.63
CA LYS A 17 22.75 21.14 22.88
C LYS A 17 24.20 21.57 23.04
N GLY A 18 25.10 21.11 22.18
CA GLY A 18 26.53 21.41 22.18
C GLY A 18 27.23 21.01 23.48
N LYS A 19 26.79 19.94 24.16
CA LYS A 19 27.26 19.55 25.50
C LYS A 19 27.35 18.02 25.66
N TYR A 20 28.23 17.59 26.56
CA TYR A 20 28.35 16.18 26.97
C TYR A 20 27.36 15.83 28.09
N PHE A 21 26.72 14.68 27.97
CA PHE A 21 25.79 14.11 28.94
C PHE A 21 26.27 12.74 29.41
N LYS A 22 26.14 12.45 30.71
CA LYS A 22 26.55 11.17 31.28
C LYS A 22 25.60 10.06 30.84
N ILE A 23 26.14 8.99 30.28
CA ILE A 23 25.36 7.82 29.86
C ILE A 23 24.91 7.06 31.10
N GLN A 24 23.60 6.90 31.28
CA GLN A 24 23.05 6.16 32.41
C GLN A 24 22.98 4.66 32.11
N ALA A 25 23.30 3.81 33.10
CA ALA A 25 23.17 2.36 33.00
C ALA A 25 21.69 1.96 32.98
N SER A 26 21.35 0.92 32.21
CA SER A 26 19.99 0.49 31.83
C SER A 26 19.11 -0.06 32.96
N GLY A 27 19.31 0.38 34.21
CA GLY A 27 18.49 -0.01 35.37
C GLY A 27 18.61 0.92 36.58
N ALA A 28 19.34 2.04 36.49
CA ALA A 28 19.62 2.93 37.63
C ALA A 28 19.11 4.37 37.47
N GLY A 29 18.21 4.60 36.51
CA GLY A 29 17.62 5.92 36.24
C GLY A 29 16.08 5.86 36.19
N PRO A 30 15.39 7.00 36.36
CA PRO A 30 13.94 7.07 36.16
C PRO A 30 13.59 6.56 34.75
N ALA A 31 12.44 5.89 34.60
CA ALA A 31 12.03 5.11 33.43
C ALA A 31 11.97 5.87 32.08
N SER A 32 12.36 7.15 32.03
CA SER A 32 12.30 8.05 30.87
C SER A 32 13.59 8.85 30.63
N SER A 33 14.76 8.38 31.07
CA SER A 33 16.01 9.14 30.88
C SER A 33 16.42 9.19 29.39
N ALA A 34 16.38 10.37 28.77
CA ALA A 34 16.71 10.58 27.36
C ALA A 34 18.15 10.24 26.91
N TYR A 35 19.04 9.88 27.85
CA TYR A 35 20.46 9.57 27.63
C TYR A 35 20.87 8.21 28.21
N SER A 36 19.97 7.21 28.14
CA SER A 36 20.29 5.84 28.52
C SER A 36 21.30 5.20 27.55
N SER A 37 22.01 4.15 27.99
CA SER A 37 22.95 3.42 27.12
C SER A 37 22.31 2.84 25.86
N ASN A 38 21.03 2.43 25.93
CA ASN A 38 20.27 1.95 24.78
C ASN A 38 19.87 3.10 23.85
N ASP A 39 19.48 4.26 24.38
CA ASP A 39 19.16 5.44 23.58
C ASP A 39 20.37 5.99 22.84
N VAL A 40 21.53 6.02 23.48
CA VAL A 40 22.78 6.48 22.86
C VAL A 40 23.18 5.54 21.71
N LYS A 41 23.15 4.22 21.93
CA LYS A 41 23.39 3.24 20.86
C LYS A 41 22.40 3.39 19.71
N ARG A 42 21.13 3.65 20.01
CA ARG A 42 20.10 3.91 19.01
C ARG A 42 20.39 5.17 18.20
N ARG A 43 20.78 6.27 18.84
CA ARG A 43 21.16 7.53 18.18
C ARG A 43 22.44 7.41 17.34
N GLU A 44 23.45 6.67 17.81
CA GLU A 44 24.66 6.41 17.02
C GLU A 44 24.35 5.58 15.77
N LEU A 45 23.52 4.55 15.90
CA LEU A 45 23.01 3.78 14.76
C LEU A 45 22.22 4.66 13.79
N ARG A 46 21.42 5.60 14.30
CA ARG A 46 20.70 6.61 13.50
C ARG A 46 21.66 7.48 12.69
N ALA A 47 22.63 8.11 13.35
CA ALA A 47 23.60 8.98 12.69
C ALA A 47 24.44 8.21 11.65
N LYS A 48 24.79 6.95 11.93
CA LYS A 48 25.49 6.08 10.97
C LYS A 48 24.62 5.74 9.76
N LYS A 49 23.36 5.32 9.97
CA LYS A 49 22.41 5.04 8.88
C LYS A 49 22.11 6.29 8.05
N GLU A 50 21.87 7.43 8.69
CA GLU A 50 21.63 8.72 8.02
C GLU A 50 22.87 9.17 7.23
N GLY A 51 24.07 9.00 7.77
CA GLY A 51 25.33 9.27 7.08
C GLY A 51 25.57 8.33 5.89
N GLU A 52 25.27 7.05 6.02
CA GLU A 52 25.32 6.09 4.91
C GLU A 52 24.29 6.43 3.82
N ALA A 53 23.05 6.71 4.19
CA ALA A 53 21.99 7.15 3.27
C ALA A 53 22.35 8.47 2.58
N ALA A 54 22.92 9.44 3.30
CA ALA A 54 23.40 10.69 2.72
C ALA A 54 24.54 10.46 1.71
N ARG A 55 25.50 9.59 2.02
CA ARG A 55 26.57 9.21 1.08
C ARG A 55 26.03 8.47 -0.14
N VAL A 56 25.02 7.61 0.02
CA VAL A 56 24.35 6.96 -1.11
C VAL A 56 23.61 7.99 -1.96
N ARG A 57 22.84 8.91 -1.35
CA ARG A 57 22.17 10.02 -2.06
C ARG A 57 23.18 10.89 -2.80
N GLU A 58 24.33 11.22 -2.20
CA GLU A 58 25.39 12.00 -2.83
C GLU A 58 26.00 11.26 -4.03
N ARG A 59 26.29 9.97 -3.89
CA ARG A 59 26.77 9.13 -5.00
C ARG A 59 25.74 9.01 -6.12
N GLN A 60 24.46 8.90 -5.79
CA GLN A 60 23.36 8.85 -6.77
C GLN A 60 23.15 10.21 -7.47
N ARG A 61 23.27 11.32 -6.74
CA ARG A 61 23.25 12.68 -7.30
C ARG A 61 24.32 12.87 -8.37
N CYS A 62 25.50 12.27 -8.18
CA CYS A 62 26.59 12.29 -9.15
C CYS A 62 26.44 11.30 -10.31
N ARG A 63 25.59 10.26 -10.19
CA ARG A 63 25.31 9.28 -11.27
C ARG A 63 24.38 9.85 -12.34
N ILE A 64 23.44 10.71 -11.97
CA ILE A 64 22.57 11.41 -12.92
C ILE A 64 23.20 12.75 -13.29
N LYS A 65 24.19 12.74 -14.18
CA LYS A 65 24.68 13.98 -14.80
C LYS A 65 23.62 14.46 -15.79
N ARG A 66 22.78 15.40 -15.35
CA ARG A 66 21.81 16.06 -16.23
C ARG A 66 22.56 16.78 -17.35
N SER A 67 22.02 16.71 -18.56
CA SER A 67 22.58 17.45 -19.69
C SER A 67 22.74 18.94 -19.33
N THR A 68 23.90 19.50 -19.64
CA THR A 68 24.24 20.90 -19.35
C THR A 68 23.26 21.88 -19.99
N ILE A 69 22.62 21.48 -21.09
CA ILE A 69 21.59 22.29 -21.76
C ILE A 69 20.37 22.51 -20.87
N LEU A 70 20.01 21.55 -20.01
CA LEU A 70 18.88 21.67 -19.07
C LEU A 70 19.15 22.68 -17.94
N GLN A 71 20.39 23.11 -17.75
CA GLN A 71 20.77 24.16 -16.80
C GLN A 71 20.75 25.56 -17.42
N LYS A 72 20.61 25.67 -18.75
CA LYS A 72 20.50 26.96 -19.44
C LYS A 72 19.08 27.50 -19.28
N GLY A 73 18.91 28.74 -18.85
CA GLY A 73 17.58 29.31 -18.55
C GLY A 73 16.57 29.19 -19.70
N LEU A 74 16.94 29.65 -20.90
CA LEU A 74 16.07 29.62 -22.08
C LEU A 74 15.98 28.23 -22.72
N ALA A 75 17.10 27.67 -23.19
CA ALA A 75 17.10 26.37 -23.87
C ALA A 75 16.73 25.22 -22.92
N GLY A 76 17.25 25.25 -21.69
CA GLY A 76 16.93 24.27 -20.67
C GLY A 76 15.56 24.47 -20.05
N GLY A 77 15.09 25.70 -19.89
CA GLY A 77 13.71 25.98 -19.47
C GLY A 77 12.69 25.56 -20.52
N LEU A 78 12.95 25.82 -21.81
CA LEU A 78 12.13 25.33 -22.93
C LEU A 78 12.16 23.80 -22.96
N LEU A 79 13.33 23.16 -22.96
CA LEU A 79 13.42 21.70 -22.92
C LEU A 79 12.77 21.11 -21.67
N GLN A 80 12.95 21.72 -20.49
CA GLN A 80 12.25 21.30 -19.30
C GLN A 80 10.74 21.43 -19.48
N ARG A 81 10.24 22.51 -20.07
CA ARG A 81 8.81 22.67 -20.39
C ARG A 81 8.32 21.61 -21.37
N GLU A 82 9.06 21.37 -22.45
CA GLU A 82 8.72 20.37 -23.48
C GLU A 82 8.77 18.93 -22.93
N TYR A 83 9.67 18.64 -21.97
CA TYR A 83 9.71 17.38 -21.21
C TYR A 83 8.81 17.40 -19.96
N GLY A 84 7.97 18.42 -19.78
CA GLY A 84 7.06 18.60 -18.63
C GLY A 84 7.75 18.81 -17.27
N ARG A 85 9.07 19.02 -17.22
CA ARG A 85 9.97 19.30 -16.07
C ARG A 85 9.98 20.75 -15.56
N ALA A 86 9.09 21.64 -16.02
CA ALA A 86 8.89 22.91 -15.32
C ALA A 86 8.67 22.60 -13.82
N GLY A 87 9.45 23.22 -12.93
CA GLY A 87 9.66 22.82 -11.53
C GLY A 87 8.44 22.80 -10.60
N PHE A 88 7.23 22.84 -11.15
CA PHE A 88 5.98 22.58 -10.47
C PHE A 88 5.69 21.08 -10.48
N GLU A 89 5.79 20.44 -9.32
CA GLU A 89 5.26 19.08 -9.12
C GLU A 89 3.94 19.17 -8.36
N PRO A 90 2.79 19.01 -9.05
CA PRO A 90 1.48 19.11 -8.41
C PRO A 90 1.32 18.08 -7.27
N GLY A 91 1.90 16.89 -7.44
CA GLY A 91 1.91 15.86 -6.40
C GLY A 91 2.55 16.30 -5.09
N GLY A 92 3.57 17.16 -5.11
CA GLY A 92 4.18 17.69 -3.88
C GLY A 92 3.32 18.75 -3.19
N VAL A 93 2.48 19.46 -3.96
CA VAL A 93 1.44 20.31 -3.37
C VAL A 93 0.40 19.41 -2.72
N VAL A 94 -0.19 18.48 -3.50
CA VAL A 94 -1.22 17.53 -3.07
C VAL A 94 -0.80 16.73 -1.82
N ALA A 95 0.42 16.21 -1.79
CA ALA A 95 0.94 15.45 -0.66
C ALA A 95 1.01 16.26 0.66
N ARG A 96 1.35 17.55 0.58
CA ARG A 96 1.48 18.42 1.76
C ARG A 96 0.13 18.80 2.39
N GLY A 97 -0.89 19.00 1.57
CA GLY A 97 -2.23 19.39 2.02
C GLY A 97 -3.19 18.21 2.22
N LEU A 98 -2.70 16.97 2.18
CA LEU A 98 -3.48 15.83 2.66
C LEU A 98 -3.62 15.91 4.18
N VAL A 99 -4.86 16.03 4.66
CA VAL A 99 -5.23 16.09 6.07
C VAL A 99 -6.17 14.94 6.42
N ARG A 100 -6.19 14.51 7.69
CA ARG A 100 -7.11 13.46 8.15
C ARG A 100 -8.55 13.95 8.01
N ALA A 101 -9.38 13.19 7.30
CA ALA A 101 -10.72 13.61 6.91
C ALA A 101 -11.75 12.48 7.15
N GLY A 102 -11.71 11.88 8.33
CA GLY A 102 -12.60 10.79 8.75
C GLY A 102 -11.96 9.39 8.67
N HIS A 103 -12.52 8.43 9.40
CA HIS A 103 -12.09 7.04 9.42
C HIS A 103 -13.25 6.07 9.68
N LEU A 104 -13.06 4.81 9.28
CA LEU A 104 -13.92 3.68 9.60
C LEU A 104 -13.20 2.72 10.53
N THR A 105 -13.74 2.47 11.71
CA THR A 105 -13.26 1.43 12.61
C THR A 105 -14.13 0.17 12.48
N ILE A 106 -13.47 -0.95 12.23
CA ILE A 106 -14.04 -2.28 11.99
C ILE A 106 -14.20 -2.98 13.34
N GLY A 107 -15.45 -3.30 13.71
CA GLY A 107 -15.80 -3.92 14.99
C GLY A 107 -15.83 -2.92 16.15
N TYR A 108 -16.70 -3.17 17.13
CA TYR A 108 -16.71 -2.43 18.40
C TYR A 108 -15.46 -2.77 19.23
N ASP A 109 -15.17 -1.98 20.27
CA ASP A 109 -13.98 -2.06 21.16
C ASP A 109 -13.90 -3.36 22.00
N GLU A 110 -14.23 -4.51 21.42
CA GLU A 110 -14.08 -5.84 21.96
C GLU A 110 -12.76 -6.44 21.46
N ALA A 111 -12.00 -7.05 22.38
CA ALA A 111 -10.71 -7.71 22.10
C ALA A 111 -10.81 -8.79 20.99
N ASP A 112 -12.00 -9.37 20.83
CA ASP A 112 -12.46 -10.37 19.86
C ASP A 112 -12.38 -10.02 18.37
N SER A 113 -12.43 -8.73 18.02
CA SER A 113 -12.75 -8.33 16.65
C SER A 113 -11.52 -8.18 15.77
N VAL A 114 -11.64 -8.72 14.56
CA VAL A 114 -10.54 -8.85 13.60
C VAL A 114 -10.95 -8.24 12.27
N GLY A 115 -10.09 -7.38 11.73
CA GLY A 115 -10.21 -6.80 10.39
C GLY A 115 -8.94 -7.07 9.59
N THR A 116 -9.06 -7.11 8.28
CA THR A 116 -7.92 -7.43 7.39
C THR A 116 -7.09 -6.23 6.99
N GLY A 117 -7.61 -5.01 7.14
CA GLY A 117 -7.05 -3.80 6.53
C GLY A 117 -7.15 -3.77 4.99
N VAL A 118 -7.67 -4.81 4.34
CA VAL A 118 -7.91 -4.86 2.90
C VAL A 118 -9.33 -4.43 2.62
N PHE A 119 -9.50 -3.45 1.74
CA PHE A 119 -10.81 -2.88 1.43
C PHE A 119 -10.96 -2.51 -0.04
N THR A 120 -12.20 -2.26 -0.43
CA THR A 120 -12.61 -1.72 -1.71
C THR A 120 -13.36 -0.43 -1.49
N ILE A 121 -13.25 0.51 -2.42
CA ILE A 121 -13.97 1.78 -2.36
C ILE A 121 -14.47 2.13 -3.76
N SER A 122 -15.70 2.61 -3.85
CA SER A 122 -16.29 3.12 -5.08
C SER A 122 -17.14 4.36 -4.81
N HIS A 123 -16.99 5.36 -5.66
CA HIS A 123 -17.83 6.57 -5.67
C HIS A 123 -19.19 6.26 -6.30
N ARG A 124 -20.26 6.81 -5.74
CA ARG A 124 -21.65 6.60 -6.18
C ARG A 124 -22.31 7.97 -6.47
N PRO A 125 -21.85 8.69 -7.52
CA PRO A 125 -22.34 10.03 -7.85
C PRO A 125 -23.84 10.05 -8.18
N GLU A 126 -24.40 8.92 -8.61
CA GLU A 126 -25.83 8.78 -8.89
C GLU A 126 -26.72 8.78 -7.64
N ILE A 127 -26.14 8.58 -6.45
CA ILE A 127 -26.85 8.64 -5.17
C ILE A 127 -26.63 10.00 -4.49
N GLY A 128 -25.40 10.51 -4.53
CA GLY A 128 -25.04 11.80 -3.96
C GLY A 128 -23.63 12.24 -4.34
N PRO A 129 -23.36 13.55 -4.29
CA PRO A 129 -22.09 14.14 -4.74
C PRO A 129 -20.86 13.59 -3.99
N SER A 130 -21.02 13.24 -2.71
CA SER A 130 -19.95 12.73 -1.85
C SER A 130 -20.29 11.38 -1.19
N THR A 131 -21.10 10.56 -1.88
CA THR A 131 -21.48 9.23 -1.41
C THR A 131 -20.51 8.16 -1.94
N ILE A 132 -20.02 7.33 -1.02
CA ILE A 132 -19.12 6.21 -1.35
C ILE A 132 -19.63 4.90 -0.77
N ASN A 133 -19.25 3.79 -1.41
CA ASN A 133 -19.35 2.46 -0.82
C ASN A 133 -17.95 1.98 -0.43
N ILE A 134 -17.81 1.45 0.79
CA ILE A 134 -16.59 0.82 1.29
C ILE A 134 -16.91 -0.65 1.59
N GLY A 135 -16.23 -1.56 0.90
CA GLY A 135 -16.33 -2.99 1.12
C GLY A 135 -15.11 -3.54 1.88
N TYR A 136 -15.30 -4.23 2.99
CA TYR A 136 -14.20 -4.78 3.80
C TYR A 136 -14.61 -6.09 4.51
N CYS A 137 -13.62 -6.85 4.96
CA CYS A 137 -13.85 -8.10 5.69
C CYS A 137 -13.64 -7.92 7.18
N SER A 138 -14.54 -8.49 7.97
CA SER A 138 -14.50 -8.39 9.43
C SER A 138 -15.01 -9.65 10.11
N LYS A 139 -14.47 -9.90 11.31
CA LYS A 139 -15.14 -10.61 12.38
C LYS A 139 -15.54 -9.60 13.45
N VAL A 140 -16.84 -9.37 13.63
CA VAL A 140 -17.34 -8.35 14.57
C VAL A 140 -17.26 -8.85 16.00
N ARG A 141 -17.53 -10.13 16.25
CA ARG A 141 -17.46 -10.79 17.58
C ARG A 141 -17.10 -12.27 17.42
N SER A 142 -16.63 -12.91 18.48
CA SER A 142 -16.15 -14.30 18.44
C SER A 142 -17.26 -15.32 18.09
N ASP A 143 -18.49 -15.05 18.49
CA ASP A 143 -19.72 -15.81 18.23
C ASP A 143 -20.37 -15.50 16.87
N PHE A 144 -19.96 -14.42 16.20
CA PHE A 144 -20.47 -14.06 14.89
C PHE A 144 -19.67 -14.73 13.76
N PRO A 145 -20.35 -15.09 12.65
CA PRO A 145 -19.68 -15.59 11.47
C PRO A 145 -18.78 -14.50 10.87
N TYR A 146 -17.75 -14.93 10.15
CA TYR A 146 -16.95 -14.02 9.34
C TYR A 146 -17.83 -13.40 8.26
N THR A 147 -17.70 -12.08 8.06
CA THR A 147 -18.53 -11.34 7.10
C THR A 147 -17.70 -10.46 6.19
N PHE A 148 -18.14 -10.36 4.95
CA PHE A 148 -17.84 -9.23 4.08
C PHE A 148 -18.92 -8.18 4.29
N MET A 149 -18.51 -6.95 4.61
CA MET A 149 -19.38 -5.82 4.90
C MET A 149 -19.26 -4.81 3.75
N ASP A 150 -20.36 -4.49 3.09
CA ASP A 150 -20.46 -3.36 2.16
C ASP A 150 -21.21 -2.22 2.85
N VAL A 151 -20.49 -1.13 3.09
CA VAL A 151 -20.98 0.00 3.87
C VAL A 151 -21.11 1.22 2.97
N ARG A 152 -22.27 1.86 2.98
CA ARG A 152 -22.48 3.16 2.32
C ARG A 152 -22.25 4.29 3.30
N VAL A 153 -21.38 5.22 2.92
CA VAL A 153 -21.02 6.42 3.68
C VAL A 153 -21.36 7.64 2.85
N ASP A 154 -21.91 8.66 3.50
CA ASP A 154 -22.10 9.98 2.93
C ASP A 154 -21.17 10.95 3.64
N LEU A 155 -20.21 11.51 2.90
CA LEU A 155 -19.10 12.29 3.47
C LEU A 155 -19.49 13.75 3.76
N GLU A 156 -20.63 14.24 3.27
CA GLU A 156 -21.12 15.60 3.58
C GLU A 156 -21.72 15.71 4.99
N ASP A 157 -22.22 14.59 5.50
CA ASP A 157 -22.77 14.48 6.84
C ASP A 157 -21.69 14.42 7.94
N ASP A 158 -20.44 14.17 7.56
CA ASP A 158 -19.27 14.16 8.45
C ASP A 158 -18.78 15.60 8.69
N HIS A 159 -19.59 16.38 9.43
CA HIS A 159 -19.24 17.73 9.83
C HIS A 159 -17.97 17.71 10.73
N PRO A 160 -16.97 18.58 10.50
CA PRO A 160 -15.72 18.63 11.28
C PRO A 160 -15.88 19.03 12.76
N SER A 161 -17.12 19.27 13.23
CA SER A 161 -17.41 19.65 14.61
C SER A 161 -17.47 18.46 15.58
N SER A 162 -17.57 17.22 15.11
CA SER A 162 -17.43 16.06 15.98
C SER A 162 -15.96 15.72 16.15
N GLN A 163 -15.43 15.87 17.36
CA GLN A 163 -14.11 15.37 17.80
C GLN A 163 -13.90 13.87 17.47
N ASN A 164 -14.98 13.19 17.10
CA ASN A 164 -15.05 11.82 16.67
C ASN A 164 -15.06 11.78 15.13
N PHE A 165 -13.89 11.59 14.52
CA PHE A 165 -13.68 11.47 13.07
C PHE A 165 -14.28 10.18 12.46
N PHE A 166 -15.43 9.68 12.92
CA PHE A 166 -16.01 8.43 12.38
C PHE A 166 -16.89 8.73 11.18
N PHE A 167 -16.80 7.89 10.15
CA PHE A 167 -17.76 7.92 9.05
C PHE A 167 -19.17 7.61 9.53
N ARG A 168 -20.12 8.47 9.16
CA ARG A 168 -21.54 8.18 9.37
C ARG A 168 -22.02 7.10 8.38
N VAL A 169 -22.08 5.87 8.87
CA VAL A 169 -22.61 4.71 8.12
C VAL A 169 -24.12 4.86 7.90
N LYS A 170 -24.54 4.96 6.63
CA LYS A 170 -25.95 5.12 6.25
C LYS A 170 -26.63 3.78 6.03
N ARG A 171 -25.93 2.82 5.41
CA ARG A 171 -26.45 1.49 5.11
C ARG A 171 -25.35 0.44 5.12
N ILE A 172 -25.75 -0.80 5.40
CA ILE A 172 -24.87 -1.95 5.51
C ILE A 172 -25.49 -3.12 4.75
N SER A 173 -24.70 -3.80 3.94
CA SER A 173 -25.00 -5.13 3.38
C SER A 173 -23.94 -6.09 3.91
N THR A 174 -24.33 -7.30 4.27
CA THR A 174 -23.44 -8.30 4.84
C THR A 174 -23.51 -9.59 4.04
N GLU A 175 -22.36 -10.22 3.84
CA GLU A 175 -22.26 -11.54 3.20
C GLU A 175 -21.39 -12.44 4.08
N HIS A 176 -21.84 -13.67 4.33
CA HIS A 176 -21.04 -14.63 5.08
C HIS A 176 -19.84 -15.12 4.27
N ILE A 177 -18.65 -15.02 4.84
CA ILE A 177 -17.42 -15.57 4.28
C ILE A 177 -16.99 -16.82 5.07
N PRO A 178 -16.28 -17.76 4.43
CA PRO A 178 -16.14 -19.11 4.95
C PRO A 178 -14.96 -19.26 5.93
N CYS A 179 -14.13 -18.24 6.04
CA CYS A 179 -12.83 -18.34 6.66
C CYS A 179 -12.42 -17.04 7.34
N ASP A 180 -11.42 -17.18 8.19
CA ASP A 180 -10.85 -16.07 8.94
C ASP A 180 -10.40 -14.96 7.97
N PRO A 181 -10.82 -13.69 8.20
CA PRO A 181 -10.40 -12.55 7.40
C PRO A 181 -8.87 -12.47 7.25
N THR A 182 -8.09 -12.90 8.24
CA THR A 182 -6.61 -12.91 8.17
C THR A 182 -6.04 -13.75 7.02
N ASN A 183 -6.80 -14.72 6.50
CA ASN A 183 -6.42 -15.54 5.34
C ASN A 183 -6.68 -14.87 3.99
N ILE A 184 -7.32 -13.70 3.97
CA ILE A 184 -7.62 -12.94 2.75
C ILE A 184 -6.34 -12.30 2.25
N THR A 185 -6.05 -12.52 0.98
CA THR A 185 -4.85 -12.00 0.33
C THR A 185 -5.13 -10.76 -0.51
N SER A 186 -6.30 -10.67 -1.14
CA SER A 186 -6.69 -9.49 -1.91
C SER A 186 -8.20 -9.40 -2.11
N VAL A 187 -8.67 -8.18 -2.34
CA VAL A 187 -10.05 -7.88 -2.75
C VAL A 187 -10.02 -6.88 -3.90
N SER A 188 -10.70 -7.22 -5.00
CA SER A 188 -10.81 -6.36 -6.18
C SER A 188 -12.23 -6.29 -6.70
N VAL A 189 -12.59 -5.18 -7.34
CA VAL A 189 -13.92 -4.96 -7.93
C VAL A 189 -13.73 -4.66 -9.42
N HIS A 190 -14.45 -5.38 -10.25
CA HIS A 190 -14.63 -5.06 -11.65
C HIS A 190 -15.82 -4.10 -11.76
N GLU A 191 -15.53 -2.80 -11.74
CA GLU A 191 -16.52 -1.73 -11.69
C GLU A 191 -17.60 -1.83 -12.78
N PRO A 192 -17.29 -2.12 -14.07
CA PRO A 192 -18.32 -2.14 -15.10
C PRO A 192 -19.40 -3.20 -14.91
N SER A 193 -19.03 -4.36 -14.35
CA SER A 193 -20.00 -5.44 -14.07
C SER A 193 -20.49 -5.43 -12.63
N GLN A 194 -19.96 -4.55 -11.77
CA GLN A 194 -20.21 -4.53 -10.32
C GLN A 194 -20.04 -5.92 -9.70
N VAL A 195 -18.94 -6.60 -10.04
CA VAL A 195 -18.59 -7.91 -9.47
C VAL A 195 -17.32 -7.74 -8.65
N ARG A 196 -17.24 -8.43 -7.50
CA ARG A 196 -16.10 -8.45 -6.59
C ARG A 196 -15.44 -9.81 -6.63
N ALA A 197 -14.10 -9.83 -6.62
CA ALA A 197 -13.31 -11.01 -6.36
C ALA A 197 -12.60 -10.88 -4.99
N THR A 198 -12.69 -11.93 -4.18
CA THR A 198 -11.99 -12.09 -2.90
C THR A 198 -11.11 -13.34 -2.98
N THR A 199 -9.83 -13.21 -2.66
CA THR A 199 -8.87 -14.31 -2.73
C THR A 199 -8.35 -14.72 -1.35
N TYR A 200 -8.06 -16.00 -1.21
CA TYR A 200 -7.65 -16.64 0.05
C TYR A 200 -6.39 -17.49 -0.14
N LEU A 201 -5.63 -17.66 0.94
CA LEU A 201 -4.54 -18.64 0.99
C LEU A 201 -5.09 -20.08 0.95
N SER A 202 -4.28 -21.01 0.45
CA SER A 202 -4.66 -22.41 0.21
C SER A 202 -5.06 -23.22 1.45
N GLN A 203 -4.88 -22.66 2.65
CA GLN A 203 -5.24 -23.30 3.91
C GLN A 203 -6.74 -23.11 4.25
N SER A 204 -7.49 -22.40 3.41
CA SER A 204 -8.95 -22.27 3.56
C SER A 204 -9.67 -23.52 3.05
N GLU A 205 -10.52 -24.11 3.88
CA GLU A 205 -11.27 -25.34 3.60
C GLU A 205 -12.36 -25.21 2.51
N LEU A 206 -12.58 -24.01 1.95
CA LEU A 206 -13.83 -23.65 1.24
C LEU A 206 -13.61 -22.86 -0.07
N GLY A 207 -12.47 -23.06 -0.73
CA GLY A 207 -12.11 -22.44 -2.02
C GLY A 207 -11.16 -21.26 -1.91
N ALA A 208 -10.28 -21.11 -2.91
CA ALA A 208 -9.21 -20.11 -2.91
C ALA A 208 -9.63 -18.76 -3.56
N ILE A 209 -10.67 -18.75 -4.39
CA ILE A 209 -11.27 -17.55 -4.98
C ILE A 209 -12.77 -17.58 -4.73
N ARG A 210 -13.34 -16.43 -4.35
CA ARG A 210 -14.78 -16.17 -4.44
C ARG A 210 -15.03 -14.97 -5.33
N ILE A 211 -15.94 -15.13 -6.27
CA ILE A 211 -16.43 -14.05 -7.11
C ILE A 211 -17.91 -13.88 -6.76
N ASN A 212 -18.33 -12.67 -6.40
CA ASN A 212 -19.71 -12.33 -6.02
C ASN A 212 -20.14 -11.04 -6.71
N ALA A 213 -21.44 -10.89 -7.00
CA ALA A 213 -21.97 -9.58 -7.36
C ALA A 213 -21.84 -8.63 -6.17
N VAL A 214 -21.46 -7.37 -6.42
CA VAL A 214 -21.49 -6.32 -5.39
C VAL A 214 -22.96 -6.03 -5.10
N SER A 215 -23.42 -6.43 -3.92
CA SER A 215 -24.81 -6.21 -3.51
C SER A 215 -25.12 -4.72 -3.50
N GLU A 216 -26.19 -4.33 -4.20
CA GLU A 216 -26.78 -3.00 -3.99
C GLU A 216 -27.23 -2.92 -2.54
N VAL A 217 -26.64 -2.01 -1.76
CA VAL A 217 -26.97 -1.84 -0.34
C VAL A 217 -28.46 -1.47 -0.18
N GLN A 218 -29.30 -2.48 0.05
CA GLN A 218 -30.75 -2.37 0.18
C GLN A 218 -31.17 -1.95 1.59
N THR A 219 -32.36 -1.37 1.67
CA THR A 219 -33.04 -0.96 2.89
C THR A 219 -33.74 -2.16 3.52
N SER A 220 -33.06 -2.92 4.35
CA SER A 220 -33.75 -3.75 5.34
C SER A 220 -32.92 -3.81 6.61
N GLY A 221 -33.61 -3.80 7.76
CA GLY A 221 -33.05 -3.55 9.09
C GLY A 221 -31.88 -4.45 9.47
N TRP A 222 -31.30 -4.15 10.63
CA TRP A 222 -30.07 -4.69 11.22
C TRP A 222 -29.87 -6.23 11.18
N PHE A 223 -30.87 -7.01 10.75
CA PHE A 223 -30.85 -8.46 10.58
C PHE A 223 -31.76 -8.95 9.44
N GLY A 224 -31.69 -8.33 8.26
CA GLY A 224 -32.38 -8.81 7.05
C GLY A 224 -31.46 -9.72 6.23
N ASP A 225 -31.63 -11.04 6.33
CA ASP A 225 -30.92 -12.01 5.51
C ASP A 225 -31.45 -11.95 4.06
N THR A 226 -30.87 -11.07 3.25
CA THR A 226 -31.20 -10.98 1.83
C THR A 226 -30.46 -12.07 1.07
N HIS A 227 -31.11 -13.22 0.89
CA HIS A 227 -30.79 -14.21 -0.12
C HIS A 227 -30.97 -13.63 -1.53
N ARG A 228 -30.07 -12.74 -1.98
CA ARG A 228 -29.79 -12.64 -3.41
C ARG A 228 -28.96 -13.86 -3.79
N GLN A 229 -29.31 -14.49 -4.90
CA GLN A 229 -28.49 -15.54 -5.52
C GLN A 229 -27.12 -14.94 -5.86
N SER A 230 -26.21 -14.95 -4.89
CA SER A 230 -24.81 -14.66 -5.13
C SER A 230 -24.33 -15.75 -6.06
N ILE A 231 -23.90 -15.39 -7.27
CA ILE A 231 -23.16 -16.31 -8.13
C ILE A 231 -21.81 -16.50 -7.45
N THR A 232 -21.75 -17.34 -6.42
CA THR A 232 -20.52 -17.63 -5.69
C THR A 232 -19.75 -18.64 -6.53
N VAL A 233 -18.86 -18.16 -7.40
CA VAL A 233 -17.88 -19.05 -8.03
C VAL A 233 -16.80 -19.31 -6.98
N ALA A 234 -17.01 -20.33 -6.15
CA ALA A 234 -16.00 -20.85 -5.24
C ALA A 234 -15.05 -21.73 -6.06
N ILE A 235 -13.84 -21.23 -6.27
CA ILE A 235 -12.84 -21.93 -7.07
C ILE A 235 -11.92 -22.67 -6.11
N ASP A 236 -12.21 -23.94 -5.89
CA ASP A 236 -11.26 -24.83 -5.25
C ASP A 236 -10.03 -25.04 -6.14
N PRO A 237 -8.84 -25.22 -5.55
CA PRO A 237 -7.70 -25.72 -6.28
C PRO A 237 -8.03 -27.00 -7.07
N GLY A 238 -8.94 -27.86 -6.59
CA GLY A 238 -9.33 -29.09 -7.29
C GLY A 238 -8.15 -30.03 -7.59
N ASP A 239 -8.43 -31.27 -7.98
CA ASP A 239 -7.37 -32.22 -8.36
C ASP A 239 -6.64 -31.81 -9.65
N SER A 240 -7.32 -31.08 -10.54
CA SER A 240 -6.78 -30.60 -11.82
C SER A 240 -5.87 -29.36 -11.69
N ARG A 241 -6.10 -28.47 -10.71
CA ARG A 241 -5.20 -27.33 -10.41
C ARG A 241 -4.20 -27.69 -9.31
N GLY A 242 -4.42 -28.82 -8.61
CA GLY A 242 -3.56 -29.46 -7.62
C GLY A 242 -3.93 -29.06 -6.19
N THR A 243 -3.87 -30.03 -5.26
CA THR A 243 -4.01 -29.75 -3.83
C THR A 243 -2.94 -28.74 -3.39
N GLY A 244 -3.33 -27.69 -2.67
CA GLY A 244 -2.39 -26.69 -2.10
C GLY A 244 -1.97 -25.51 -2.99
N VAL A 245 -2.82 -25.02 -3.90
CA VAL A 245 -2.57 -23.76 -4.63
C VAL A 245 -2.96 -22.56 -3.78
N SER A 246 -2.00 -21.68 -3.50
CA SER A 246 -2.24 -20.40 -2.83
C SER A 246 -2.47 -19.30 -3.85
N ILE A 247 -3.37 -18.37 -3.52
CA ILE A 247 -3.70 -17.22 -4.36
C ILE A 247 -3.31 -15.97 -3.59
N PHE A 248 -2.47 -15.15 -4.22
CA PHE A 248 -1.80 -14.03 -3.56
C PHE A 248 -2.39 -12.67 -3.94
N SER A 249 -2.89 -12.52 -5.17
CA SER A 249 -3.45 -11.27 -5.64
C SER A 249 -4.52 -11.46 -6.70
N SER A 250 -5.33 -10.42 -6.87
CA SER A 250 -6.37 -10.31 -7.90
C SER A 250 -6.31 -8.92 -8.51
N THR A 251 -6.54 -8.86 -9.82
CA THR A 251 -6.63 -7.62 -10.58
C THR A 251 -7.84 -7.67 -11.52
N PRO A 252 -8.72 -6.65 -11.49
CA PRO A 252 -9.85 -6.58 -12.41
C PRO A 252 -9.33 -6.29 -13.82
N ALA A 253 -9.95 -6.91 -14.82
CA ALA A 253 -9.61 -6.63 -16.20
C ALA A 253 -10.21 -5.27 -16.64
N PRO A 254 -9.60 -4.60 -17.64
CA PRO A 254 -10.21 -3.42 -18.25
C PRO A 254 -11.58 -3.76 -18.85
N PRO A 255 -12.52 -2.80 -18.93
CA PRO A 255 -13.89 -3.05 -19.39
C PRO A 255 -14.01 -3.69 -20.77
N VAL A 256 -13.02 -3.41 -21.63
CA VAL A 256 -12.89 -3.87 -23.02
C VAL A 256 -12.38 -5.31 -23.12
N SER A 257 -11.81 -5.86 -22.04
CA SER A 257 -11.29 -7.23 -22.01
C SER A 257 -12.42 -8.27 -21.98
N ASP A 258 -12.16 -9.44 -22.54
CA ASP A 258 -13.01 -10.63 -22.41
C ASP A 258 -12.89 -11.31 -21.03
N LEU A 259 -11.95 -10.86 -20.20
CA LEU A 259 -11.73 -11.33 -18.84
C LEU A 259 -12.50 -10.46 -17.83
N LEU A 260 -12.81 -11.04 -16.67
CA LEU A 260 -13.27 -10.30 -15.49
C LEU A 260 -12.13 -9.98 -14.55
N PHE A 261 -11.32 -11.01 -14.24
CA PHE A 261 -10.22 -10.93 -13.29
C PHE A 261 -9.05 -11.78 -13.75
N ALA A 262 -7.86 -11.38 -13.32
CA ALA A 262 -6.67 -12.22 -13.31
C ALA A 262 -6.14 -12.39 -11.88
N PHE A 263 -5.52 -13.52 -11.59
CA PHE A 263 -5.09 -13.93 -10.27
C PHE A 263 -3.65 -14.43 -10.27
N GLY A 264 -2.84 -13.93 -9.34
CA GLY A 264 -1.50 -14.43 -9.08
C GLY A 264 -1.54 -15.63 -8.15
N THR A 265 -1.01 -16.77 -8.57
CA THR A 265 -1.04 -18.02 -7.80
C THR A 265 0.36 -18.59 -7.57
N SER A 266 0.45 -19.63 -6.72
CA SER A 266 1.69 -20.40 -6.54
C SER A 266 2.12 -21.22 -7.78
N ARG A 267 1.25 -21.33 -8.79
CA ARG A 267 1.47 -22.14 -10.00
C ARG A 267 1.39 -21.37 -11.32
N GLY A 268 1.41 -20.04 -11.28
CA GLY A 268 1.24 -19.20 -12.45
C GLY A 268 0.02 -18.28 -12.33
N VAL A 269 -0.43 -17.75 -13.46
CA VAL A 269 -1.55 -16.82 -13.54
C VAL A 269 -2.80 -17.57 -13.99
N SER A 270 -3.88 -17.40 -13.25
CA SER A 270 -5.22 -17.80 -13.69
C SER A 270 -6.07 -16.57 -14.03
N ALA A 271 -7.05 -16.74 -14.91
CA ALA A 271 -7.95 -15.67 -15.30
C ALA A 271 -9.38 -16.19 -15.44
N THR A 272 -10.35 -15.34 -15.12
CA THR A 272 -11.78 -15.65 -15.24
C THR A 272 -12.36 -15.01 -16.50
N SER A 273 -13.03 -15.79 -17.34
CA SER A 273 -13.75 -15.29 -18.52
C SER A 273 -15.03 -14.56 -18.13
N LYS A 274 -15.29 -13.42 -18.79
CA LYS A 274 -16.54 -12.65 -18.66
C LYS A 274 -17.74 -13.38 -19.26
N ALA A 275 -17.55 -14.11 -20.35
CA ALA A 275 -18.65 -14.79 -21.05
C ALA A 275 -19.01 -16.12 -20.39
N ARG A 276 -18.00 -16.90 -19.96
CA ARG A 276 -18.20 -18.27 -19.46
C ARG A 276 -18.21 -18.36 -17.94
N LEU A 277 -17.70 -17.34 -17.25
CA LEU A 277 -17.47 -17.37 -15.79
C LEU A 277 -16.60 -18.56 -15.34
N ASP A 278 -15.85 -19.15 -16.26
CA ASP A 278 -14.87 -20.18 -15.98
C ASP A 278 -13.52 -19.55 -15.66
N THR A 279 -12.69 -20.25 -14.89
CA THR A 279 -11.36 -19.78 -14.52
C THR A 279 -10.32 -20.80 -14.92
N CYS A 280 -9.39 -20.40 -15.78
CA CYS A 280 -8.35 -21.23 -16.36
C CYS A 280 -6.96 -20.60 -16.19
N TYR A 281 -5.91 -21.40 -16.31
CA TYR A 281 -4.53 -20.88 -16.35
C TYR A 281 -4.23 -20.29 -17.72
N VAL A 282 -3.65 -19.09 -17.72
CA VAL A 282 -3.21 -18.38 -18.93
C VAL A 282 -1.69 -18.42 -19.12
N THR A 283 -0.95 -18.98 -18.14
CA THR A 283 0.49 -19.19 -18.19
C THR A 283 0.83 -20.67 -17.99
N ALA A 284 1.99 -21.11 -18.51
CA ALA A 284 2.43 -22.49 -18.34
C ALA A 284 2.64 -22.83 -16.85
N ARG A 285 1.97 -23.88 -16.37
CA ARG A 285 2.14 -24.43 -15.01
C ARG A 285 3.60 -24.80 -14.80
N PRO A 286 4.31 -24.35 -13.74
CA PRO A 286 5.75 -24.51 -13.51
C PRO A 286 6.21 -25.98 -13.42
N PRO A 287 7.51 -26.26 -13.66
CA PRO A 287 8.04 -27.61 -13.62
C PRO A 287 7.79 -28.27 -12.26
N PRO A 288 7.65 -29.60 -12.20
CA PRO A 288 7.50 -30.30 -10.92
C PRO A 288 8.60 -29.92 -9.92
N GLY A 289 8.21 -29.56 -8.70
CA GLY A 289 9.13 -29.15 -7.63
C GLY A 289 9.46 -27.65 -7.59
N LEU A 290 9.10 -26.86 -8.61
CA LEU A 290 9.28 -25.41 -8.61
C LEU A 290 7.97 -24.68 -8.26
N ARG A 291 8.05 -23.75 -7.32
CA ARG A 291 6.97 -22.79 -7.03
C ARG A 291 7.33 -21.44 -7.64
N ASP A 292 6.38 -20.82 -8.35
CA ASP A 292 6.60 -19.52 -8.99
C ASP A 292 6.15 -18.35 -8.10
N ASP A 293 5.20 -18.62 -7.17
CA ASP A 293 4.60 -17.68 -6.21
C ASP A 293 4.51 -16.25 -6.74
N LEU A 294 3.50 -16.03 -7.58
CA LEU A 294 3.21 -14.75 -8.22
C LEU A 294 2.40 -13.86 -7.29
N PHE A 295 3.05 -12.83 -6.74
CA PHE A 295 2.45 -11.88 -5.81
C PHE A 295 1.74 -10.74 -6.53
N ALA A 296 2.15 -10.38 -7.75
CA ALA A 296 1.59 -9.27 -8.51
C ALA A 296 1.13 -9.73 -9.89
N VAL A 297 -0.05 -9.25 -10.30
CA VAL A 297 -0.60 -9.41 -11.65
C VAL A 297 -1.23 -8.08 -12.07
N GLU A 298 -1.02 -7.65 -13.30
CA GLU A 298 -1.61 -6.42 -13.86
C GLU A 298 -2.00 -6.66 -15.32
N ILE A 299 -3.20 -6.25 -15.73
CA ILE A 299 -3.61 -6.25 -17.14
C ILE A 299 -3.46 -4.84 -17.68
N LEU A 300 -2.77 -4.67 -18.80
CA LEU A 300 -2.56 -3.35 -19.38
C LEU A 300 -3.87 -2.77 -19.91
N SER A 301 -4.18 -1.54 -19.52
CA SER A 301 -5.42 -0.84 -19.92
C SER A 301 -5.42 -0.49 -21.41
N ASP A 302 -4.26 -0.08 -21.94
CA ASP A 302 -4.09 0.28 -23.36
C ASP A 302 -4.09 -0.95 -24.28
N SER A 303 -3.68 -2.10 -23.75
CA SER A 303 -3.58 -3.35 -24.49
C SER A 303 -4.15 -4.49 -23.62
N PRO A 304 -5.48 -4.70 -23.59
CA PRO A 304 -6.15 -5.63 -22.67
C PRO A 304 -5.82 -7.11 -22.91
N ASN A 305 -5.09 -7.39 -23.99
CA ASN A 305 -4.55 -8.72 -24.32
C ASN A 305 -3.15 -8.96 -23.73
N THR A 306 -2.57 -8.00 -23.02
CA THR A 306 -1.25 -8.12 -22.41
C THR A 306 -1.36 -8.13 -20.90
N LEU A 307 -0.85 -9.20 -20.31
CA LEU A 307 -0.84 -9.43 -18.87
C LEU A 307 0.60 -9.40 -18.35
N LEU A 308 0.83 -8.63 -17.31
CA LEU A 308 2.06 -8.59 -16.55
C LEU A 308 1.92 -9.45 -15.31
N SER A 309 2.97 -10.19 -14.97
CA SER A 309 3.02 -10.94 -13.72
C SER A 309 4.41 -10.92 -13.11
N GLY A 310 4.48 -10.85 -11.78
CA GLY A 310 5.72 -10.87 -11.03
C GLY A 310 5.54 -11.51 -9.67
N GLY A 311 6.63 -12.03 -9.11
CA GLY A 311 6.57 -12.76 -7.85
C GLY A 311 7.93 -12.95 -7.19
N ARG A 312 8.07 -14.07 -6.49
CA ARG A 312 9.26 -14.40 -5.66
C ARG A 312 10.59 -14.29 -6.42
N ARG A 313 10.61 -14.59 -7.72
CA ARG A 313 11.85 -14.62 -8.50
C ARG A 313 12.37 -13.23 -8.89
N GLY A 314 11.56 -12.18 -8.72
CA GLY A 314 11.89 -10.85 -9.21
C GLY A 314 11.95 -10.76 -10.73
N ILE A 315 11.28 -11.68 -11.43
CA ILE A 315 11.15 -11.69 -12.88
C ILE A 315 9.76 -11.16 -13.21
N LEU A 316 9.70 -10.11 -14.02
CA LEU A 316 8.46 -9.59 -14.58
C LEU A 316 8.25 -10.22 -15.95
N ASN A 317 7.23 -11.07 -16.03
CA ASN A 317 6.81 -11.74 -17.25
C ASN A 317 5.76 -10.90 -17.97
N LEU A 318 5.85 -10.86 -19.29
CA LEU A 318 4.86 -10.27 -20.18
C LEU A 318 4.20 -11.40 -20.98
N THR A 319 2.89 -11.55 -20.80
CA THR A 319 2.09 -12.63 -21.40
C THR A 319 1.09 -12.02 -22.38
N ASP A 320 1.17 -12.41 -23.66
CA ASP A 320 0.11 -12.11 -24.63
C ASP A 320 -0.98 -13.18 -24.52
N LEU A 321 -2.18 -12.77 -24.11
CA LEU A 321 -3.34 -13.62 -23.88
C LEU A 321 -3.92 -14.22 -25.18
N ARG A 322 -3.53 -13.70 -26.34
CA ARG A 322 -3.94 -14.22 -27.66
C ARG A 322 -3.05 -15.35 -28.15
N ALA A 323 -1.82 -15.42 -27.65
CA ALA A 323 -0.88 -16.46 -28.01
C ALA A 323 -1.22 -17.75 -27.25
N ALA A 324 -0.86 -18.90 -27.84
CA ALA A 324 -0.86 -20.15 -27.10
C ALA A 324 0.01 -19.99 -25.83
N ILE A 325 -0.39 -20.68 -24.75
CA ILE A 325 0.25 -20.58 -23.43
C ILE A 325 1.78 -20.63 -23.61
N PRO A 326 2.48 -19.50 -23.41
CA PRO A 326 3.88 -19.42 -23.78
C PRO A 326 4.73 -20.33 -22.89
N PRO A 327 5.79 -20.95 -23.42
CA PRO A 327 6.78 -21.66 -22.61
C PRO A 327 7.49 -20.70 -21.64
N TRP A 328 8.21 -21.23 -20.65
CA TRP A 328 8.83 -20.45 -19.56
C TRP A 328 10.03 -19.55 -19.94
N ASP A 329 10.10 -18.99 -21.13
CA ASP A 329 11.29 -18.25 -21.59
C ASP A 329 10.90 -17.13 -22.57
N ASN A 330 10.33 -16.05 -22.02
CA ASN A 330 9.94 -14.86 -22.79
C ASN A 330 10.86 -13.68 -22.46
N ASP A 331 10.80 -12.62 -23.30
CA ASP A 331 11.38 -11.31 -22.99
C ASP A 331 10.94 -10.85 -21.60
N THR A 332 11.89 -10.68 -20.69
CA THR A 332 11.61 -10.37 -19.29
C THR A 332 12.30 -9.10 -18.84
N ILE A 333 11.69 -8.47 -17.83
CA ILE A 333 12.33 -7.40 -17.06
C ILE A 333 12.73 -8.02 -15.71
N THR A 334 14.01 -7.95 -15.36
CA THR A 334 14.50 -8.46 -14.08
C THR A 334 14.50 -7.33 -13.04
N HIS A 335 13.70 -7.47 -12.00
CA HIS A 335 13.69 -6.58 -10.85
C HIS A 335 14.80 -6.97 -9.84
N PRO A 336 15.37 -6.06 -9.03
CA PRO A 336 16.44 -6.40 -8.10
C PRO A 336 16.09 -7.45 -7.02
N SER A 337 14.81 -7.56 -6.66
CA SER A 337 14.29 -8.52 -5.68
C SER A 337 12.93 -9.08 -6.11
N SER A 338 12.31 -9.89 -5.26
CA SER A 338 10.90 -10.30 -5.39
C SER A 338 9.99 -9.10 -5.66
N ILE A 339 9.06 -9.29 -6.60
CA ILE A 339 8.06 -8.29 -7.00
C ILE A 339 6.81 -8.49 -6.15
N THR A 340 6.30 -7.42 -5.55
CA THR A 340 5.09 -7.44 -4.71
C THR A 340 3.92 -6.75 -5.40
N HIS A 341 4.16 -5.65 -6.11
CA HIS A 341 3.12 -4.90 -6.82
C HIS A 341 3.64 -4.43 -8.19
N ILE A 342 2.71 -4.36 -9.15
CA ILE A 342 2.94 -3.83 -10.50
C ILE A 342 1.80 -2.86 -10.77
N ARG A 343 2.11 -1.67 -11.28
CA ARG A 343 1.10 -0.73 -11.76
C ARG A 343 1.52 -0.13 -13.10
N GLN A 344 0.57 0.00 -14.00
CA GLN A 344 0.78 0.71 -15.26
C GLN A 344 0.81 2.23 -15.00
N ILE A 345 1.80 2.93 -15.57
CA ILE A 345 1.87 4.40 -15.56
C ILE A 345 1.29 4.96 -16.85
N ASP A 346 1.71 4.41 -17.99
CA ASP A 346 1.21 4.72 -19.32
C ASP A 346 1.42 3.52 -20.25
N ALA A 347 1.18 3.69 -21.55
CA ALA A 347 1.30 2.63 -22.55
C ALA A 347 2.63 1.88 -22.56
N ASN A 348 3.73 2.53 -22.16
CA ASN A 348 5.06 1.95 -22.22
C ASN A 348 5.76 1.88 -20.87
N ARG A 349 5.27 2.55 -19.83
CA ARG A 349 5.95 2.62 -18.53
C ARG A 349 5.14 1.94 -17.44
N ILE A 350 5.88 1.25 -16.59
CA ILE A 350 5.33 0.59 -15.41
C ILE A 350 6.15 0.97 -14.19
N ILE A 351 5.52 0.89 -13.02
CA ILE A 351 6.19 0.90 -11.72
C ILE A 351 6.08 -0.49 -11.09
N VAL A 352 7.19 -0.93 -10.52
CA VAL A 352 7.34 -2.23 -9.89
C VAL A 352 7.85 -2.01 -8.48
N CYS A 353 7.02 -2.43 -7.53
CA CYS A 353 7.36 -2.47 -6.12
C CYS A 353 7.88 -3.87 -5.77
N GLY A 354 8.95 -3.91 -4.99
CA GLY A 354 9.59 -5.13 -4.55
C GLY A 354 10.06 -5.06 -3.11
N LEU A 355 10.59 -6.19 -2.65
CA LEU A 355 11.21 -6.33 -1.34
C LEU A 355 12.59 -5.66 -1.30
N GLN A 356 13.28 -5.76 -0.17
CA GLN A 356 14.63 -5.22 0.04
C GLN A 356 14.79 -3.75 -0.39
N SER A 357 13.77 -2.93 -0.12
CA SER A 357 13.70 -1.51 -0.47
C SER A 357 13.86 -1.23 -1.97
N SER A 358 13.39 -2.14 -2.84
CA SER A 358 13.44 -1.94 -4.28
C SER A 358 12.10 -1.46 -4.82
N LEU A 359 12.07 -0.23 -5.31
CA LEU A 359 10.94 0.35 -6.02
C LEU A 359 11.51 1.06 -7.25
N CYS A 360 11.05 0.64 -8.43
CA CYS A 360 11.66 1.02 -9.71
C CYS A 360 10.60 1.22 -10.79
N GLN A 361 10.86 2.15 -11.70
CA GLN A 361 10.12 2.25 -12.96
C GLN A 361 10.88 1.61 -14.11
N TYR A 362 10.15 1.00 -15.04
CA TYR A 362 10.70 0.40 -16.24
C TYR A 362 9.93 0.83 -17.47
N ASP A 363 10.62 0.82 -18.61
CA ASP A 363 10.01 0.99 -19.92
C ASP A 363 9.88 -0.40 -20.55
N LEU A 364 8.65 -0.77 -20.88
CA LEU A 364 8.29 -2.05 -21.47
C LEU A 364 8.95 -2.29 -22.83
N ARG A 365 9.52 -1.27 -23.49
CA ARG A 365 10.24 -1.44 -24.76
C ARG A 365 11.71 -1.82 -24.56
N PHE A 366 12.28 -1.56 -23.38
CA PHE A 366 13.70 -1.84 -23.09
C PHE A 366 13.84 -3.13 -22.29
N ARG A 367 13.52 -4.25 -22.95
CA ARG A 367 13.60 -5.60 -22.37
C ARG A 367 14.99 -6.18 -22.57
N LYS A 368 15.34 -7.17 -21.75
CA LYS A 368 16.54 -7.97 -22.00
C LYS A 368 16.17 -9.12 -22.91
N GLU A 369 16.69 -9.12 -24.12
CA GLU A 369 16.79 -10.32 -24.94
C GLU A 369 17.80 -11.26 -24.25
N ASP A 370 17.42 -12.51 -24.02
CA ASP A 370 18.30 -13.57 -23.53
C ASP A 370 19.07 -13.30 -22.22
N SER A 371 18.37 -13.29 -21.09
CA SER A 371 18.98 -13.87 -19.90
C SER A 371 18.68 -15.36 -19.89
N LYS A 372 19.59 -16.17 -20.48
CA LYS A 372 19.61 -17.63 -20.23
C LYS A 372 19.30 -17.84 -18.74
N PRO A 373 18.26 -18.60 -18.37
CA PRO A 373 17.89 -18.76 -16.97
C PRO A 373 19.15 -19.18 -16.23
N ALA A 374 19.61 -18.36 -15.29
CA ALA A 374 20.78 -18.69 -14.49
C ALA A 374 20.58 -20.12 -14.00
N LYS A 375 21.54 -21.02 -14.28
CA LYS A 375 21.44 -22.43 -13.87
C LYS A 375 20.99 -22.44 -12.42
N TRP A 376 19.80 -22.96 -12.22
CA TRP A 376 19.08 -22.88 -10.97
C TRP A 376 19.94 -23.53 -9.89
N SER A 377 20.23 -22.78 -8.85
CA SER A 377 20.84 -23.32 -7.64
C SER A 377 19.79 -23.20 -6.55
N LEU A 378 19.43 -24.33 -5.94
CA LEU A 378 18.54 -24.37 -4.77
C LEU A 378 19.05 -23.46 -3.63
N HIS A 379 20.34 -23.13 -3.62
CA HIS A 379 21.00 -22.26 -2.65
C HIS A 379 20.90 -20.74 -2.96
N GLN A 380 20.30 -20.32 -4.07
CA GLN A 380 20.18 -18.90 -4.45
C GLN A 380 18.88 -18.21 -4.00
N ALA A 381 18.04 -18.87 -3.21
CA ALA A 381 16.73 -18.36 -2.79
C ALA A 381 16.74 -17.00 -2.04
N HIS A 382 17.91 -16.53 -1.59
CA HIS A 382 18.08 -15.24 -0.91
C HIS A 382 19.00 -14.24 -1.64
N ALA A 383 19.48 -14.58 -2.83
CA ALA A 383 20.40 -13.71 -3.57
C ALA A 383 19.62 -12.63 -4.34
N ARG A 384 19.99 -11.35 -4.10
CA ARG A 384 19.61 -10.24 -5.00
C ARG A 384 19.91 -10.61 -6.44
N ASN A 385 19.01 -10.24 -7.36
CA ASN A 385 19.26 -10.42 -8.78
C ASN A 385 20.52 -9.63 -9.15
N ARG A 386 21.58 -10.34 -9.54
CA ARG A 386 22.92 -9.75 -9.72
C ARG A 386 22.96 -8.74 -10.87
N ASN A 387 22.13 -8.96 -11.88
CA ASN A 387 22.03 -8.14 -13.08
C ASN A 387 20.57 -7.73 -13.31
N PRO A 388 20.00 -6.79 -12.53
CA PRO A 388 18.65 -6.30 -12.77
C PRO A 388 18.58 -5.51 -14.09
N SER A 389 17.39 -5.36 -14.65
CA SER A 389 17.14 -4.46 -15.78
C SER A 389 17.32 -3.01 -15.36
N LEU A 390 17.71 -2.16 -16.32
CA LEU A 390 17.92 -0.75 -16.06
C LEU A 390 16.58 -0.07 -15.77
N SER A 391 16.44 0.48 -14.57
CA SER A 391 15.29 1.27 -14.16
C SER A 391 15.38 2.69 -14.71
N ILE A 392 14.26 3.26 -15.14
CA ILE A 392 14.15 4.69 -15.52
C ILE A 392 14.26 5.58 -14.28
N VAL A 393 13.53 5.21 -13.23
CA VAL A 393 13.42 5.95 -11.97
C VAL A 393 13.58 4.96 -10.82
N GLN A 394 14.29 5.39 -9.77
CA GLN A 394 14.45 4.64 -8.52
C GLN A 394 13.95 5.48 -7.35
N TYR A 395 13.46 4.82 -6.32
CA TYR A 395 12.91 5.45 -5.12
C TYR A 395 13.77 5.08 -3.91
N PRO A 396 14.88 5.80 -3.68
CA PRO A 396 15.90 5.38 -2.71
C PRO A 396 15.44 5.46 -1.25
N ASP A 397 14.46 6.31 -0.95
CA ASP A 397 13.93 6.47 0.41
C ASP A 397 12.78 5.48 0.71
N TYR A 398 12.42 4.58 -0.23
CA TYR A 398 11.44 3.53 0.01
C TYR A 398 12.00 2.43 0.93
N HIS A 399 11.21 2.03 1.92
CA HIS A 399 11.63 1.04 2.91
C HIS A 399 10.69 -0.16 3.01
N ASN A 400 11.18 -1.34 2.63
CA ASN A 400 10.47 -2.61 2.82
C ASN A 400 11.46 -3.77 2.76
N THR A 401 11.69 -4.45 3.87
CA THR A 401 12.63 -5.58 3.91
C THR A 401 12.01 -6.85 3.34
N ALA A 402 10.82 -7.25 3.81
CA ALA A 402 10.25 -8.56 3.55
C ALA A 402 8.71 -8.61 3.47
N SER A 403 8.02 -7.48 3.64
CA SER A 403 6.55 -7.41 3.70
C SER A 403 5.92 -7.36 2.30
N HIS A 404 5.57 -8.52 1.76
CA HIS A 404 4.95 -8.63 0.43
C HIS A 404 3.50 -8.15 0.37
N GLN A 405 2.80 -8.10 1.51
CA GLN A 405 1.42 -7.61 1.63
C GLN A 405 1.33 -6.11 1.93
N ALA A 406 2.46 -5.39 1.95
CA ALA A 406 2.47 -3.94 2.17
C ALA A 406 1.70 -3.23 1.04
N GLY A 407 0.70 -2.43 1.39
CA GLY A 407 -0.15 -1.73 0.43
C GLY A 407 0.63 -0.78 -0.50
N PHE A 408 0.17 -0.66 -1.74
CA PHE A 408 0.80 0.20 -2.74
C PHE A 408 -0.24 0.69 -3.74
N ASP A 409 -0.24 1.99 -4.03
CA ASP A 409 -1.10 2.57 -5.05
C ASP A 409 -0.50 3.84 -5.67
N ILE A 410 -1.00 4.22 -6.84
CA ILE A 410 -0.53 5.41 -7.56
C ILE A 410 -1.70 6.28 -7.99
N ASP A 411 -1.51 7.60 -7.94
CA ASP A 411 -2.40 8.56 -8.57
C ASP A 411 -1.70 9.21 -9.77
N LEU A 412 -2.14 8.82 -10.97
CA LEU A 412 -1.62 9.35 -12.23
C LEU A 412 -1.96 10.83 -12.43
N ASP A 413 -3.08 11.30 -11.87
CA ASP A 413 -3.57 12.68 -12.07
C ASP A 413 -2.71 13.69 -11.30
N SER A 414 -2.37 13.38 -10.04
CA SER A 414 -1.46 14.21 -9.23
C SER A 414 0.01 13.83 -9.39
N GLY A 415 0.33 12.65 -9.93
CA GLY A 415 1.69 12.14 -10.05
C GLY A 415 2.29 11.71 -8.72
N ILE A 416 1.49 11.11 -7.85
CA ILE A 416 1.91 10.60 -6.53
C ILE A 416 1.98 9.08 -6.54
N VAL A 417 2.98 8.53 -5.88
CA VAL A 417 3.07 7.11 -5.50
C VAL A 417 2.90 7.02 -3.99
N ALA A 418 1.91 6.27 -3.52
CA ALA A 418 1.73 5.95 -2.11
C ALA A 418 2.23 4.52 -1.85
N ALA A 419 3.16 4.38 -0.92
CA ALA A 419 3.73 3.08 -0.56
C ALA A 419 3.68 2.89 0.95
N ALA A 420 3.12 1.75 1.36
CA ALA A 420 3.23 1.27 2.73
C ALA A 420 4.64 0.74 2.94
N GLN A 421 5.15 0.93 4.14
CA GLN A 421 6.52 0.63 4.49
C GLN A 421 6.61 -0.16 5.77
N GLU A 422 7.79 -0.74 5.97
CA GLU A 422 8.09 -1.34 7.24
C GLU A 422 8.32 -0.27 8.31
N ALA A 423 7.34 -0.04 9.18
CA ALA A 423 7.41 1.00 10.20
C ALA A 423 8.46 0.63 11.24
N ASP A 424 9.40 1.53 11.47
CA ASP A 424 10.39 1.44 12.55
C ASP A 424 10.59 2.82 13.17
N ASP A 425 11.51 2.95 14.12
CA ASP A 425 11.85 4.23 14.76
C ASP A 425 12.27 5.34 13.76
N TYR A 426 12.50 5.01 12.48
CA TYR A 426 13.06 5.89 11.45
C TYR A 426 12.17 6.05 10.21
N HIS A 427 11.33 5.06 9.91
CA HIS A 427 10.51 4.99 8.72
C HIS A 427 9.03 4.94 9.14
N PRO A 428 8.21 5.90 8.69
CA PRO A 428 6.76 5.85 8.91
C PRO A 428 6.12 4.69 8.15
N SER A 429 4.93 4.28 8.58
CA SER A 429 4.14 3.20 7.97
C SER A 429 3.68 3.52 6.53
N VAL A 430 3.54 4.79 6.17
CA VAL A 430 3.13 5.26 4.83
C VAL A 430 4.05 6.39 4.38
N GLN A 431 4.51 6.33 3.13
CA GLN A 431 5.23 7.42 2.49
C GLN A 431 4.70 7.72 1.10
N LEU A 432 4.75 9.00 0.74
CA LEU A 432 4.38 9.50 -0.59
C LEU A 432 5.63 9.88 -1.38
N PHE A 433 5.64 9.56 -2.67
CA PHE A 433 6.75 9.83 -3.58
C PHE A 433 6.28 10.48 -4.86
N SER A 434 7.18 11.23 -5.49
CA SER A 434 7.02 11.75 -6.83
C SER A 434 7.08 10.60 -7.85
N LEU A 435 5.99 10.42 -8.60
CA LEU A 435 5.95 9.49 -9.73
C LEU A 435 6.94 9.88 -10.83
N LYS A 436 7.42 11.12 -10.86
CA LYS A 436 8.30 11.62 -11.93
C LYS A 436 9.77 11.51 -11.57
N THR A 437 10.12 11.83 -10.32
CA THR A 437 11.53 11.91 -9.89
C THR A 437 11.96 10.80 -8.95
N GLY A 438 11.00 10.10 -8.31
CA GLY A 438 11.28 9.08 -7.31
C GLY A 438 11.61 9.62 -5.92
N HIS A 439 11.66 10.95 -5.75
CA HIS A 439 11.92 11.56 -4.44
C HIS A 439 10.68 11.50 -3.55
N ARG A 440 10.93 11.38 -2.24
CA ARG A 440 9.88 11.45 -1.22
C ARG A 440 9.28 12.86 -1.17
N PHE A 441 7.96 12.95 -1.09
CA PHE A 441 7.25 14.20 -0.81
C PHE A 441 7.10 14.40 0.70
N ASP A 442 7.04 15.66 1.14
CA ASP A 442 6.67 15.96 2.53
C ASP A 442 5.15 15.86 2.69
N SER A 443 4.67 14.99 3.57
CA SER A 443 3.24 14.77 3.85
C SER A 443 3.02 14.58 5.36
N PRO A 444 3.07 15.68 6.16
CA PRO A 444 3.17 15.60 7.62
C PRO A 444 2.05 14.78 8.28
N HIS A 445 0.82 14.83 7.74
CA HIS A 445 -0.32 14.13 8.32
C HIS A 445 -0.42 12.67 7.88
N ALA A 446 -0.06 12.36 6.63
CA ALA A 446 -0.06 10.99 6.12
C ALA A 446 1.13 10.17 6.63
N PHE A 447 2.26 10.82 6.92
CA PHE A 447 3.45 10.19 7.50
C PHE A 447 3.23 9.68 8.93
N GLY A 448 2.38 10.33 9.73
CA GLY A 448 2.18 10.00 11.14
C GLY A 448 1.08 8.97 11.40
N PHE A 449 0.77 8.09 10.45
CA PHE A 449 -0.24 7.05 10.67
C PHE A 449 0.29 5.98 11.63
N GLU A 450 0.01 6.19 12.92
CA GLU A 450 0.30 5.27 14.02
C GLU A 450 -1.03 4.88 14.69
N PHE A 451 -1.69 3.83 14.22
CA PHE A 451 -2.72 3.19 15.03
C PHE A 451 -2.03 2.38 16.13
N ARG A 452 -2.20 2.79 17.39
CA ARG A 452 -1.58 2.21 18.59
C ARG A 452 -2.30 0.94 19.04
N ASP A 453 -2.27 -0.08 18.21
CA ASP A 453 -2.64 -1.43 18.62
C ASP A 453 -1.39 -2.31 18.46
N GLU A 454 -0.84 -2.81 19.57
CA GLU A 454 0.52 -3.36 19.71
C GLU A 454 0.81 -4.57 18.81
N THR A 455 -0.18 -5.08 18.07
CA THR A 455 -0.15 -6.41 17.48
C THR A 455 -0.06 -6.48 15.95
N ASP A 456 -0.20 -5.40 15.18
CA ASP A 456 0.15 -5.40 13.74
C ASP A 456 0.28 -3.96 13.18
N TRP A 457 1.49 -3.55 12.80
CA TRP A 457 1.75 -2.21 12.27
C TRP A 457 1.67 -2.14 10.73
N LEU A 458 1.48 -3.26 10.03
CA LEU A 458 1.54 -3.28 8.57
C LEU A 458 0.27 -2.70 7.93
N VAL A 459 0.44 -1.63 7.15
CA VAL A 459 -0.59 -1.11 6.25
C VAL A 459 -0.73 -2.06 5.07
N LYS A 460 -1.88 -2.72 4.97
CA LYS A 460 -2.15 -3.77 3.95
C LYS A 460 -2.77 -3.22 2.67
N CYS A 461 -3.46 -2.08 2.74
CA CYS A 461 -4.11 -1.49 1.57
C CYS A 461 -3.96 0.02 1.58
N LEU A 462 -3.47 0.55 0.45
CA LEU A 462 -3.50 1.97 0.12
C LEU A 462 -4.37 2.11 -1.12
N ARG A 463 -5.23 3.13 -1.15
CA ARG A 463 -6.03 3.41 -2.34
C ARG A 463 -6.27 4.89 -2.54
N PHE A 464 -5.94 5.41 -3.72
CA PHE A 464 -6.44 6.69 -4.18
C PHE A 464 -7.82 6.49 -4.79
N ALA A 465 -8.82 7.18 -4.26
CA ALA A 465 -10.19 7.08 -4.74
C ALA A 465 -10.78 8.47 -4.93
N ARG A 466 -11.48 8.67 -6.04
CA ARG A 466 -12.42 9.78 -6.14
C ARG A 466 -13.55 9.47 -5.16
N ASP A 467 -13.86 10.40 -4.27
CA ASP A 467 -14.86 10.23 -3.22
C ASP A 467 -15.91 11.35 -3.22
N SER A 468 -15.70 12.35 -4.08
CA SER A 468 -16.54 13.53 -4.24
C SER A 468 -16.48 14.04 -5.68
N ASP A 469 -17.52 14.78 -6.08
CA ASP A 469 -17.58 15.47 -7.38
C ASP A 469 -16.53 16.59 -7.53
N SER A 470 -15.86 16.97 -6.43
CA SER A 470 -14.76 17.95 -6.43
C SER A 470 -13.57 17.54 -7.34
N GLY A 471 -13.57 16.28 -7.79
CA GLY A 471 -12.67 15.76 -8.81
C GLY A 471 -11.32 15.29 -8.28
N ARG A 472 -10.90 15.75 -7.09
CA ARG A 472 -9.65 15.34 -6.43
C ARG A 472 -9.84 13.98 -5.74
N LYS A 473 -8.81 13.13 -5.82
CA LYS A 473 -8.82 11.85 -5.13
C LYS A 473 -8.33 12.02 -3.69
N SER A 474 -8.99 11.32 -2.78
CA SER A 474 -8.54 11.14 -1.41
C SER A 474 -7.70 9.86 -1.29
N LEU A 475 -6.78 9.86 -0.34
CA LEU A 475 -5.98 8.68 -0.01
C LEU A 475 -6.64 7.93 1.16
N TYR A 476 -6.93 6.66 0.96
CA TYR A 476 -7.44 5.76 1.99
C TYR A 476 -6.33 4.80 2.42
N VAL A 477 -6.18 4.64 3.73
CA VAL A 477 -5.14 3.82 4.38
C VAL A 477 -5.81 2.77 5.24
N GLY A 478 -5.63 1.50 4.89
CA GLY A 478 -6.21 0.34 5.58
C GLY A 478 -5.17 -0.42 6.40
N GLN A 479 -5.36 -0.44 7.71
CA GLN A 479 -4.54 -1.18 8.66
C GLN A 479 -5.45 -1.95 9.62
N ARG A 480 -5.42 -3.28 9.52
CA ARG A 480 -6.16 -4.20 10.39
C ARG A 480 -7.65 -3.82 10.55
N ARG A 481 -7.99 -3.05 11.59
CA ARG A 481 -9.36 -2.64 11.92
C ARG A 481 -9.69 -1.20 11.50
N LEU A 482 -8.74 -0.45 10.96
CA LEU A 482 -8.91 0.97 10.66
C LEU A 482 -8.78 1.22 9.16
N ILE A 483 -9.75 1.96 8.60
CA ILE A 483 -9.65 2.55 7.27
C ILE A 483 -9.69 4.08 7.45
N GLN A 484 -8.52 4.71 7.38
CA GLN A 484 -8.35 6.15 7.54
C GLN A 484 -8.40 6.86 6.19
N ARG A 485 -9.16 7.94 6.08
CA ARG A 485 -9.18 8.83 4.90
C ARG A 485 -8.32 10.06 5.13
N TYR A 486 -7.58 10.41 4.08
CA TYR A 486 -6.84 11.65 3.94
C TYR A 486 -7.35 12.40 2.71
N ALA A 487 -7.91 13.58 2.92
CA ALA A 487 -8.45 14.42 1.85
C ALA A 487 -7.66 15.73 1.77
N TRP A 488 -7.73 16.41 0.62
CA TRP A 488 -7.12 17.73 0.48
C TRP A 488 -7.90 18.78 1.29
N GLY A 489 -7.24 19.50 2.18
CA GLY A 489 -7.88 20.58 2.94
C GLY A 489 -6.89 21.40 3.76
N ASP A 490 -7.36 22.54 4.26
CA ASP A 490 -6.61 23.37 5.20
C ASP A 490 -6.90 22.88 6.63
N HIS A 491 -5.84 22.65 7.42
CA HIS A 491 -5.96 22.27 8.83
C HIS A 491 -6.13 23.52 9.69
N ASP A 492 -7.27 23.65 10.38
CA ASP A 492 -7.40 24.64 11.46
C ASP A 492 -6.56 24.18 12.65
N TRP A 493 -5.46 24.87 12.90
CA TRP A 493 -4.62 24.65 14.08
C TRP A 493 -5.35 25.13 15.33
N LYS A 494 -5.96 24.21 16.09
CA LYS A 494 -6.14 24.42 17.53
C LYS A 494 -5.20 23.47 18.23
N GLU A 495 -4.08 24.02 18.72
CA GLU A 495 -3.20 23.32 19.65
C GLU A 495 -4.03 22.81 20.83
N GLU A 496 -4.14 21.49 20.95
CA GLU A 496 -4.50 20.84 22.20
C GLU A 496 -3.35 21.05 23.18
N SER A 497 -3.34 22.21 23.84
CA SER A 497 -2.58 22.39 25.07
C SER A 497 -3.21 21.52 26.16
N TYR A 498 -2.80 20.25 26.26
CA TYR A 498 -2.90 19.47 27.49
C TYR A 498 -1.95 20.08 28.53
N GLY A 499 -2.33 21.25 29.06
CA GLY A 499 -1.78 21.83 30.26
C GLY A 499 -2.61 21.34 31.44
N GLY A 500 -2.12 20.32 32.14
CA GLY A 500 -2.67 19.94 33.42
C GLY A 500 -2.50 21.10 34.41
N ASP A 501 -3.61 21.57 34.96
CA ASP A 501 -3.57 22.35 36.20
C ASP A 501 -4.75 21.96 37.08
N SER A 502 -4.67 20.74 37.63
CA SER A 502 -5.39 20.38 38.84
C SER A 502 -4.59 20.88 40.04
N ARG A 503 -4.71 22.17 40.35
CA ARG A 503 -4.33 22.73 41.64
C ARG A 503 -5.46 23.55 42.22
N ALA A 504 -6.07 22.95 43.23
CA ALA A 504 -6.59 23.53 44.47
C ALA A 504 -6.99 25.02 44.43
N ASN A 505 -8.27 25.28 44.64
CA ASN A 505 -8.68 26.35 45.54
C ASN A 505 -9.93 25.93 46.33
N ALA A 506 -9.66 25.52 47.56
CA ALA A 506 -10.65 25.49 48.63
C ALA A 506 -10.55 26.81 49.39
N GLY A 507 -11.70 27.47 49.57
CA GLY A 507 -11.97 28.41 50.66
C GLY A 507 -11.53 29.86 50.44
N GLU A 508 -12.50 30.75 50.27
CA GLU A 508 -12.74 31.81 51.26
C GLU A 508 -14.14 32.41 51.09
N SER A 509 -14.80 32.56 52.23
CA SER A 509 -16.13 33.14 52.44
C SER A 509 -16.10 34.66 52.41
N SER A 510 -17.07 35.33 51.78
CA SER A 510 -17.68 36.54 52.33
C SER A 510 -18.99 36.94 51.63
N SER A 511 -20.00 37.07 52.50
CA SER A 511 -21.31 37.73 52.51
C SER A 511 -21.67 38.85 51.50
N GLN A 512 -23.00 39.05 51.42
CA GLN A 512 -23.82 40.15 50.86
C GLN A 512 -24.41 39.81 49.47
N LYS A 513 -25.73 39.72 49.25
CA LYS A 513 -26.94 40.24 49.93
C LYS A 513 -28.07 39.22 49.89
#